data_AF-A0A6C1NU10-F1
#
_entry.id   AF-A0A6C1NU10-F1
#
_cell.length_a   1.000
_cell.length_b   1.000
_cell.length_c   1.000
_cell.angle_alpha   90.00
_cell.angle_beta   90.00
_cell.angle_gamma   90.00
#
_symmetry.space_group_name_H-M   'P 1'
#
loop_
_entity.id
_entity.type
_entity.pdbx_description
1 polymer ?
#
loop_
_entity_poly.entity_id
_entity_poly.type
_entity_poly.pdbx_seq_one_letter_code
_entity_poly.pdbx_strand_id
1 'polypeptide(L)'
;MGARPPGRPAGPASERVSAPDANAPGADVTARTPSPRRRFAQAVDQPDEDIDLARAALLVAQEEYPQLSVERYLSRLDCLAEEVRDRLADETAPLVVLQSLVETLHVRNGLRGNREAYHDPRNSYLNDVLDRRTGIPLTLGIVTLEVGWRLGLPLAGVNFPGHFLVRFEGETLRILVDPFEGGRALFEDESQELLDRIYGGMVRAQPAFLRPSSRRDILVRLLTNLKSVYLNARDHERALAAVERILVIHPTAPTEIRDRGTLLARLGRVREALDQLEWYLDYAPEAGDAPRIRALVEELKGAGGPRGT
;
A
#
# COMPACT_ATOMS: atom_id res chain seq x y z
N MET A 1 30.05 66.29 55.04
CA MET A 1 31.52 66.52 55.00
C MET A 1 32.17 65.18 54.71
N GLY A 2 32.88 65.03 53.58
CA GLY A 2 33.77 63.89 53.29
C GLY A 2 33.15 62.69 52.55
N ALA A 3 33.38 62.62 51.24
CA ALA A 3 33.01 61.53 50.33
C ALA A 3 33.87 60.26 50.51
N ARG A 4 33.32 59.08 50.17
CA ARG A 4 34.09 57.91 49.66
C ARG A 4 33.25 57.03 48.71
N PRO A 5 33.90 56.31 47.77
CA PRO A 5 33.42 56.01 46.41
C PRO A 5 32.87 54.56 46.24
N PRO A 6 32.36 54.17 45.05
CA PRO A 6 31.56 52.97 44.89
C PRO A 6 32.38 51.73 44.48
N GLY A 7 31.95 50.54 44.90
CA GLY A 7 32.52 49.26 44.50
C GLY A 7 31.49 48.14 44.60
N ARG A 8 31.26 47.49 43.45
CA ARG A 8 30.20 46.52 43.09
C ARG A 8 30.38 45.10 43.71
N PRO A 9 29.39 44.19 43.54
CA PRO A 9 29.00 43.20 44.54
C PRO A 9 29.65 41.82 44.40
N ALA A 10 29.37 41.02 45.43
CA ALA A 10 29.78 39.65 45.71
C ALA A 10 29.44 38.62 44.62
N GLY A 11 30.37 37.68 44.41
CA GLY A 11 30.10 36.38 43.81
C GLY A 11 30.51 35.25 44.77
N PRO A 12 29.72 34.18 44.90
CA PRO A 12 30.17 32.87 45.34
C PRO A 12 30.17 31.91 44.13
N ALA A 13 30.74 30.72 44.12
CA ALA A 13 31.76 30.03 44.91
C ALA A 13 32.27 28.93 43.96
N SER A 14 33.50 28.50 44.16
CA SER A 14 34.22 27.54 43.31
C SER A 14 33.69 26.10 43.46
N GLU A 15 33.40 25.44 42.34
CA GLU A 15 33.50 23.98 42.21
C GLU A 15 34.43 23.64 41.03
N ARG A 16 35.27 22.64 41.27
CA ARG A 16 36.46 22.31 40.47
C ARG A 16 36.07 21.66 39.15
N VAL A 17 36.65 22.15 38.06
CA VAL A 17 36.59 21.57 36.72
C VAL A 17 37.55 20.38 36.66
N SER A 18 37.01 19.17 36.54
CA SER A 18 37.74 18.00 36.04
C SER A 18 37.79 18.08 34.52
N ALA A 19 39.00 18.01 33.93
CA ALA A 19 39.19 17.99 32.50
C ALA A 19 38.56 16.72 31.87
N PRO A 20 37.97 16.80 30.66
CA PRO A 20 37.44 15.62 29.99
C PRO A 20 38.57 14.77 29.41
N ASP A 21 38.50 13.47 29.68
CA ASP A 21 39.32 12.44 29.03
C ASP A 21 39.10 12.50 27.52
N ALA A 22 40.14 12.92 26.80
CA ALA A 22 40.19 12.98 25.35
C ALA A 22 40.55 11.60 24.78
N ASN A 23 39.69 10.58 25.00
CA ASN A 23 39.69 9.37 24.17
C ASN A 23 38.44 8.51 24.42
N ALA A 24 37.31 8.88 23.81
CA ALA A 24 36.21 7.95 23.58
C ALA A 24 35.83 8.02 22.09
N PRO A 25 35.77 6.88 21.38
CA PRO A 25 35.49 6.89 19.95
C PRO A 25 34.10 7.47 19.73
N GLY A 26 34.03 8.42 18.80
CA GLY A 26 32.80 9.13 18.45
C GLY A 26 31.65 8.17 18.20
N ALA A 27 30.56 8.38 18.92
CA ALA A 27 29.26 7.83 18.57
C ALA A 27 28.80 8.49 17.27
N ASP A 28 29.31 8.00 16.14
CA ASP A 28 28.63 8.16 14.86
C ASP A 28 27.48 7.15 14.81
N VAL A 29 26.34 7.54 15.38
CA VAL A 29 25.06 6.87 15.15
C VAL A 29 24.11 7.90 14.58
N THR A 30 24.42 8.35 13.37
CA THR A 30 23.34 8.79 12.47
C THR A 30 22.45 7.57 12.24
N ALA A 31 21.35 7.48 12.99
CA ALA A 31 20.35 6.44 12.78
C ALA A 31 19.87 6.54 11.33
N ARG A 32 20.39 5.69 10.44
CA ARG A 32 20.00 5.67 9.02
C ARG A 32 18.49 5.53 8.98
N THR A 33 17.82 6.51 8.37
CA THR A 33 16.38 6.47 8.14
C THR A 33 16.03 5.11 7.53
N PRO A 34 15.12 4.33 8.16
CA PRO A 34 14.79 3.00 7.65
C PRO A 34 14.26 3.11 6.23
N SER A 35 14.62 2.15 5.37
CA SER A 35 14.16 2.13 3.98
C SER A 35 12.63 2.12 3.90
N PRO A 36 12.03 2.62 2.80
CA PRO A 36 10.57 2.59 2.62
C PRO A 36 9.98 1.20 2.85
N ARG A 37 10.67 0.15 2.40
CA ARG A 37 10.28 -1.24 2.61
C ARG A 37 10.30 -1.68 4.07
N ARG A 38 11.29 -1.27 4.86
CA ARG A 38 11.34 -1.58 6.30
C ARG A 38 10.23 -0.87 7.05
N ARG A 39 9.95 0.39 6.67
CA ARG A 39 8.82 1.15 7.21
C ARG A 39 7.48 0.53 6.82
N PHE A 40 7.35 0.04 5.60
CA PHE A 40 6.16 -0.70 5.15
C PHE A 40 5.96 -1.97 5.99
N ALA A 41 7.02 -2.76 6.20
CA ALA A 41 6.98 -3.93 7.06
C ALA A 41 6.50 -3.60 8.48
N GLN A 42 7.05 -2.53 9.08
CA GLN A 42 6.60 -2.04 10.39
C GLN A 42 5.12 -1.63 10.38
N ALA A 43 4.65 -0.95 9.32
CA ALA A 43 3.28 -0.48 9.23
C ALA A 43 2.24 -1.62 9.09
N VAL A 44 2.65 -2.80 8.61
CA VAL A 44 1.77 -3.98 8.47
C VAL A 44 1.98 -5.03 9.56
N ASP A 45 2.92 -4.81 10.47
CA ASP A 45 3.26 -5.68 11.61
C ASP A 45 2.45 -5.31 12.86
N GLN A 46 1.12 -5.28 12.70
CA GLN A 46 0.14 -4.95 13.74
C GLN A 46 -1.21 -5.60 13.42
N PRO A 47 -2.19 -5.66 14.34
CA PRO A 47 -3.53 -6.14 14.03
C PRO A 47 -4.12 -5.47 12.77
N ASP A 48 -4.92 -6.18 11.99
CA ASP A 48 -5.40 -5.68 10.69
C ASP A 48 -6.26 -4.40 10.82
N GLU A 49 -7.05 -4.35 11.89
CA GLU A 49 -7.86 -3.23 12.31
C GLU A 49 -7.04 -1.97 12.62
N ASP A 50 -5.76 -2.12 12.97
CA ASP A 50 -4.87 -1.02 13.34
C ASP A 50 -4.03 -0.53 12.16
N ILE A 51 -3.91 -1.29 11.06
CA ILE A 51 -3.08 -0.92 9.90
C ILE A 51 -3.57 0.43 9.32
N ASP A 52 -2.67 1.41 9.26
CA ASP A 52 -2.89 2.65 8.50
C ASP A 52 -2.72 2.34 6.99
N LEU A 53 -3.85 2.09 6.33
CA LEU A 53 -3.89 1.65 4.93
C LEU A 53 -3.32 2.70 3.98
N ALA A 54 -3.68 3.98 4.14
CA ALA A 54 -3.11 5.08 3.36
C ALA A 54 -1.58 5.16 3.53
N ARG A 55 -1.08 5.11 4.76
CA ARG A 55 0.37 5.16 5.02
C ARG A 55 1.08 3.96 4.41
N ALA A 56 0.55 2.76 4.57
CA ALA A 56 1.12 1.56 3.97
C ALA A 56 1.15 1.66 2.42
N ALA A 57 0.07 2.13 1.80
CA ALA A 57 0.02 2.36 0.35
C ALA A 57 1.00 3.46 -0.11
N LEU A 58 1.19 4.52 0.67
CA LEU A 58 2.17 5.57 0.37
C LEU A 58 3.62 5.10 0.59
N LEU A 59 3.88 4.19 1.51
CA LEU A 59 5.21 3.57 1.69
C LEU A 59 5.55 2.63 0.51
N VAL A 60 4.55 1.96 -0.07
CA VAL A 60 4.70 1.26 -1.35
C VAL A 60 5.11 2.23 -2.46
N ALA A 61 4.45 3.40 -2.53
CA ALA A 61 4.79 4.43 -3.51
C ALA A 61 6.16 5.08 -3.28
N GLN A 62 6.58 5.25 -2.01
CA GLN A 62 7.86 5.87 -1.67
C GLN A 62 9.07 5.05 -2.15
N GLU A 63 8.89 3.75 -2.40
CA GLU A 63 9.94 2.93 -3.03
C GLU A 63 10.17 3.29 -4.51
N GLU A 64 9.12 3.65 -5.25
CA GLU A 64 9.22 4.15 -6.63
C GLU A 64 9.60 5.64 -6.67
N TYR A 65 9.13 6.40 -5.68
CA TYR A 65 9.34 7.84 -5.55
C TYR A 65 10.09 8.16 -4.25
N PRO A 66 11.44 8.06 -4.20
CA PRO A 66 12.20 8.23 -2.97
C PRO A 66 12.02 9.59 -2.27
N GLN A 67 11.67 10.62 -3.05
CA GLN A 67 11.44 11.99 -2.57
C GLN A 67 10.01 12.22 -2.06
N LEU A 68 9.13 11.21 -2.15
CA LEU A 68 7.74 11.30 -1.74
C LEU A 68 7.64 11.61 -0.23
N SER A 69 6.90 12.64 0.13
CA SER A 69 6.54 12.92 1.52
C SER A 69 5.23 12.21 1.88
N VAL A 70 5.32 11.12 2.64
CA VAL A 70 4.15 10.35 3.10
C VAL A 70 3.17 11.26 3.85
N GLU A 71 3.66 12.07 4.79
CA GLU A 71 2.83 12.95 5.62
C GLU A 71 2.04 13.96 4.78
N ARG A 72 2.62 14.49 3.69
CA ARG A 72 1.92 15.43 2.80
C ARG A 72 0.65 14.82 2.19
N TYR A 73 0.69 13.55 1.79
CA TYR A 73 -0.46 12.90 1.17
C TYR A 73 -1.47 12.42 2.23
N LEU A 74 -1.03 12.10 3.44
CA LEU A 74 -1.94 11.88 4.57
C LEU A 74 -2.72 13.16 4.92
N SER A 75 -2.02 14.29 5.05
CA SER A 75 -2.67 15.59 5.25
C SER A 75 -3.61 15.97 4.10
N ARG A 76 -3.32 15.54 2.87
CA ARG A 76 -4.23 15.75 1.75
C ARG A 76 -5.53 14.96 1.88
N LEU A 77 -5.49 13.74 2.41
CA LEU A 77 -6.69 12.97 2.74
C LEU A 77 -7.47 13.62 3.89
N ASP A 78 -6.78 14.19 4.88
CA ASP A 78 -7.40 14.98 5.95
C ASP A 78 -8.11 16.21 5.37
N CYS A 79 -7.47 16.97 4.48
CA CYS A 79 -8.08 18.11 3.80
C CYS A 79 -9.33 17.72 3.00
N LEU A 80 -9.32 16.58 2.29
CA LEU A 80 -10.51 16.09 1.60
C LEU A 80 -11.66 15.76 2.56
N ALA A 81 -11.36 15.25 3.76
CA ALA A 81 -12.37 15.01 4.79
C ALA A 81 -12.92 16.31 5.38
N GLU A 82 -12.06 17.32 5.61
CA GLU A 82 -12.52 18.66 6.01
C GLU A 82 -13.41 19.31 4.94
N GLU A 83 -13.04 19.21 3.66
CA GLU A 83 -13.88 19.70 2.55
C GLU A 83 -15.28 19.08 2.55
N VAL A 84 -15.42 17.83 3.00
CA VAL A 84 -16.74 17.19 3.14
C VAL A 84 -17.47 17.72 4.38
N ARG A 85 -16.78 17.84 5.53
CA ARG A 85 -17.36 18.37 6.78
C ARG A 85 -17.89 19.79 6.64
N ASP A 86 -17.11 20.69 6.03
CA ASP A 86 -17.50 22.09 5.82
C ASP A 86 -18.83 22.24 5.07
N ARG A 87 -19.22 21.22 4.30
CA ARG A 87 -20.43 21.23 3.46
C ARG A 87 -21.61 20.56 4.10
N LEU A 88 -21.36 19.68 5.05
CA LEU A 88 -22.40 19.04 5.85
C LEU A 88 -22.94 20.01 6.91
N ALA A 89 -22.20 21.08 7.23
CA ALA A 89 -22.46 21.92 8.40
C ALA A 89 -22.55 21.02 9.65
N ASP A 90 -23.75 20.84 10.21
CA ASP A 90 -24.02 19.98 11.37
C ASP A 90 -24.77 18.68 11.01
N GLU A 91 -24.95 18.38 9.72
CA GLU A 91 -25.61 17.14 9.29
C GLU A 91 -24.72 15.92 9.53
N THR A 92 -25.26 14.94 10.26
CA THR A 92 -24.54 13.73 10.67
C THR A 92 -25.17 12.45 10.11
N ALA A 93 -26.27 12.54 9.36
CA ALA A 93 -26.93 11.39 8.77
C ALA A 93 -25.97 10.64 7.84
N PRO A 94 -25.61 9.37 8.13
CA PRO A 94 -24.53 8.68 7.43
C PRO A 94 -24.68 8.60 5.90
N LEU A 95 -25.91 8.47 5.40
CA LEU A 95 -26.16 8.46 3.95
C LEU A 95 -25.96 9.84 3.30
N VAL A 96 -26.26 10.92 4.01
CA VAL A 96 -26.01 12.29 3.52
C VAL A 96 -24.50 12.57 3.53
N VAL A 97 -23.81 12.12 4.57
CA VAL A 97 -22.34 12.18 4.64
C VAL A 97 -21.71 11.38 3.50
N LEU A 98 -22.19 10.16 3.23
CA LEU A 98 -21.72 9.33 2.12
C LEU A 98 -21.95 10.00 0.75
N GLN A 99 -23.13 10.60 0.55
CA GLN A 99 -23.43 11.32 -0.69
C GLN A 99 -22.51 12.54 -0.87
N SER A 100 -22.30 13.33 0.18
CA SER A 100 -21.40 14.49 0.17
C SER A 100 -19.95 14.08 -0.09
N LEU A 101 -19.51 12.95 0.49
CA LEU A 101 -18.22 12.33 0.21
C LEU A 101 -18.06 12.00 -1.28
N VAL A 102 -19.01 11.24 -1.85
CA VAL A 102 -18.99 10.83 -3.26
C VAL A 102 -18.97 12.06 -4.18
N GLU A 103 -19.83 13.05 -3.93
CA GLU A 103 -19.87 14.29 -4.72
C GLU A 103 -18.54 15.06 -4.63
N THR A 104 -17.96 15.17 -3.43
CA THR A 104 -16.71 15.90 -3.22
C THR A 104 -15.54 15.23 -3.94
N LEU A 105 -15.43 13.89 -3.88
CA LEU A 105 -14.36 13.16 -4.55
C LEU A 105 -14.52 13.19 -6.08
N HIS A 106 -15.70 12.85 -6.61
CA HIS A 106 -15.86 12.59 -8.04
C HIS A 106 -16.28 13.83 -8.83
N VAL A 107 -17.18 14.66 -8.30
CA VAL A 107 -17.69 15.83 -9.03
C VAL A 107 -16.77 17.03 -8.83
N ARG A 108 -16.36 17.32 -7.59
CA ARG A 108 -15.57 18.53 -7.28
C ARG A 108 -14.07 18.33 -7.47
N ASN A 109 -13.55 17.23 -6.95
CA ASN A 109 -12.14 16.89 -7.09
C ASN A 109 -11.83 16.09 -8.36
N GLY A 110 -12.85 15.68 -9.12
CA GLY A 110 -12.68 15.08 -10.44
C GLY A 110 -12.01 13.71 -10.43
N LEU A 111 -12.05 12.98 -9.30
CA LEU A 111 -11.54 11.61 -9.24
C LEU A 111 -12.30 10.72 -10.22
N ARG A 112 -11.59 10.04 -11.11
CA ARG A 112 -12.20 9.18 -12.12
C ARG A 112 -11.35 7.96 -12.49
N GLY A 113 -12.01 6.93 -12.99
CA GLY A 113 -11.34 5.77 -13.58
C GLY A 113 -10.52 6.13 -14.82
N ASN A 114 -9.29 5.66 -14.89
CA ASN A 114 -8.45 5.81 -16.09
C ASN A 114 -8.72 4.67 -17.08
N ARG A 115 -9.70 4.85 -17.97
CA ARG A 115 -10.03 3.83 -18.99
C ARG A 115 -9.05 3.82 -20.16
N GLU A 116 -8.52 4.99 -20.52
CA GLU A 116 -7.65 5.18 -21.69
C GLU A 116 -6.29 4.50 -21.49
N ALA A 117 -5.72 4.63 -20.29
CA ALA A 117 -4.44 4.04 -19.93
C ALA A 117 -4.57 3.20 -18.66
N TYR A 118 -5.47 2.21 -18.68
CA TYR A 118 -5.81 1.38 -17.51
C TYR A 118 -4.58 0.71 -16.86
N HIS A 119 -3.67 0.19 -17.69
CA HIS A 119 -2.44 -0.49 -17.24
C HIS A 119 -1.26 0.45 -16.93
N ASP A 120 -1.46 1.77 -16.89
CA ASP A 120 -0.44 2.70 -16.42
C ASP A 120 -0.14 2.45 -14.93
N PRO A 121 1.11 2.14 -14.53
CA PRO A 121 1.46 1.85 -13.14
C PRO A 121 1.12 3.01 -12.20
N ARG A 122 1.12 4.26 -12.68
CA ARG A 122 0.72 5.45 -11.90
C ARG A 122 -0.72 5.38 -11.41
N ASN A 123 -1.56 4.58 -12.04
CA ASN A 123 -2.93 4.37 -11.54
C ASN A 123 -2.96 3.51 -10.27
N SER A 124 -1.89 2.80 -9.93
CA SER A 124 -1.77 1.96 -8.73
C SER A 124 -1.02 2.63 -7.57
N TYR A 125 -0.49 3.84 -7.76
CA TYR A 125 0.23 4.58 -6.72
C TYR A 125 -0.65 5.67 -6.11
N LEU A 126 -0.87 5.63 -4.79
CA LEU A 126 -1.82 6.53 -4.12
C LEU A 126 -1.45 8.01 -4.29
N ASN A 127 -0.15 8.34 -4.32
CA ASN A 127 0.30 9.72 -4.56
C ASN A 127 -0.08 10.22 -5.96
N ASP A 128 0.16 9.41 -7.00
CA ASP A 128 -0.18 9.74 -8.38
C ASP A 128 -1.69 9.84 -8.57
N VAL A 129 -2.46 8.96 -7.92
CA VAL A 129 -3.92 8.99 -7.97
C VAL A 129 -4.47 10.28 -7.36
N LEU A 130 -3.92 10.71 -6.23
CA LEU A 130 -4.29 11.98 -5.61
C LEU A 130 -3.87 13.18 -6.47
N ASP A 131 -2.67 13.16 -7.05
CA ASP A 131 -2.15 14.27 -7.87
C ASP A 131 -2.89 14.39 -9.22
N ARG A 132 -3.07 13.27 -9.91
CA ARG A 132 -3.64 13.21 -11.26
C ARG A 132 -5.17 13.10 -11.25
N ARG A 133 -5.77 12.75 -10.11
CA ARG A 133 -7.22 12.48 -9.94
C ARG A 133 -7.70 11.33 -10.83
N THR A 134 -6.81 10.42 -11.19
CA THR A 134 -7.13 9.26 -12.03
C THR A 134 -6.51 7.99 -11.46
N GLY A 135 -7.27 6.91 -11.40
CA GLY A 135 -6.80 5.63 -10.86
C GLY A 135 -7.52 4.41 -11.42
N ILE A 136 -7.24 3.27 -10.81
CA ILE A 136 -7.98 2.00 -11.00
C ILE A 136 -9.05 1.84 -9.91
N PRO A 137 -9.99 0.88 -10.02
CA PRO A 137 -11.04 0.70 -9.02
C PRO A 137 -10.51 0.61 -7.59
N LEU A 138 -9.43 -0.14 -7.39
CA LEU A 138 -8.81 -0.33 -6.08
C LEU A 138 -8.33 0.99 -5.45
N THR A 139 -7.52 1.77 -6.15
CA THR A 139 -6.91 2.96 -5.57
C THR A 139 -7.91 4.10 -5.38
N LEU A 140 -8.90 4.21 -6.26
CA LEU A 140 -10.02 5.12 -6.06
C LEU A 140 -10.84 4.70 -4.84
N GLY A 141 -11.05 3.40 -4.65
CA GLY A 141 -11.67 2.85 -3.44
C GLY A 141 -10.86 3.09 -2.18
N ILE A 142 -9.52 3.01 -2.22
CA ILE A 142 -8.66 3.38 -1.08
C ILE A 142 -8.90 4.84 -0.70
N VAL A 143 -8.96 5.77 -1.67
CA VAL A 143 -9.26 7.19 -1.36
C VAL A 143 -10.65 7.33 -0.72
N THR A 144 -11.67 6.65 -1.26
CA THR A 144 -13.03 6.68 -0.69
C THR A 144 -13.07 6.13 0.74
N LEU A 145 -12.40 5.01 1.02
CA LEU A 145 -12.31 4.42 2.35
C LEU A 145 -11.61 5.37 3.32
N GLU A 146 -10.45 5.91 2.93
CA GLU A 146 -9.61 6.74 3.79
C GLU A 146 -10.27 8.07 4.16
N VAL A 147 -10.96 8.71 3.22
CA VAL A 147 -11.72 9.93 3.49
C VAL A 147 -12.99 9.59 4.27
N GLY A 148 -13.68 8.49 3.95
CA GLY A 148 -14.89 8.08 4.67
C GLY A 148 -14.63 7.69 6.13
N TRP A 149 -13.54 6.99 6.43
CA TRP A 149 -13.18 6.64 7.81
C TRP A 149 -12.83 7.88 8.64
N ARG A 150 -12.20 8.91 8.04
CA ARG A 150 -11.97 10.22 8.70
C ARG A 150 -13.28 10.94 9.03
N LEU A 151 -14.34 10.65 8.28
CA LEU A 151 -15.70 11.15 8.52
C LEU A 151 -16.51 10.25 9.47
N GLY A 152 -15.92 9.18 10.00
CA GLY A 152 -16.60 8.22 10.87
C GLY A 152 -17.60 7.31 10.15
N LEU A 153 -17.54 7.21 8.82
CA LEU A 153 -18.43 6.33 8.06
C LEU A 153 -18.05 4.85 8.24
N PRO A 154 -19.04 3.95 8.43
CA PRO A 154 -18.81 2.51 8.48
C PRO A 154 -18.61 1.96 7.06
N LEU A 155 -17.41 2.16 6.51
CA LEU A 155 -17.06 1.69 5.17
C LEU A 155 -16.16 0.45 5.21
N ALA A 156 -16.41 -0.48 4.30
CA ALA A 156 -15.60 -1.67 4.07
C ALA A 156 -15.18 -1.78 2.60
N GLY A 157 -13.92 -2.15 2.34
CA GLY A 157 -13.47 -2.48 0.99
C GLY A 157 -13.99 -3.85 0.54
N VAL A 158 -14.28 -4.02 -0.74
CA VAL A 158 -14.76 -5.29 -1.31
C VAL A 158 -13.93 -5.64 -2.54
N ASN A 159 -13.08 -6.67 -2.42
CA ASN A 159 -12.32 -7.29 -3.51
C ASN A 159 -13.24 -8.09 -4.45
N PHE A 160 -13.99 -7.36 -5.27
CA PHE A 160 -14.91 -7.93 -6.24
C PHE A 160 -14.16 -8.51 -7.46
N PRO A 161 -14.60 -9.64 -8.06
CA PRO A 161 -13.96 -10.20 -9.24
C PRO A 161 -13.83 -9.18 -10.38
N GLY A 162 -12.59 -8.94 -10.80
CA GLY A 162 -12.25 -7.99 -11.87
C GLY A 162 -12.43 -6.50 -11.51
N HIS A 163 -12.83 -6.18 -10.28
CA HIS A 163 -13.14 -4.81 -9.86
C HIS A 163 -12.74 -4.55 -8.39
N PHE A 164 -13.13 -3.41 -7.84
CA PHE A 164 -13.09 -3.14 -6.40
C PHE A 164 -14.22 -2.18 -6.05
N LEU A 165 -14.94 -2.48 -4.97
CA LEU A 165 -16.08 -1.68 -4.52
C LEU A 165 -15.86 -1.23 -3.07
N VAL A 166 -16.56 -0.18 -2.67
CA VAL A 166 -16.64 0.25 -1.28
C VAL A 166 -18.06 0.01 -0.79
N ARG A 167 -18.22 -0.72 0.31
CA ARG A 167 -19.53 -0.96 0.92
C ARG A 167 -19.72 -0.02 2.09
N PHE A 168 -20.85 0.69 2.10
CA PHE A 168 -21.39 1.33 3.29
C PHE A 168 -22.21 0.33 4.10
N GLU A 169 -21.85 0.18 5.37
CA GLU A 169 -22.49 -0.75 6.32
C GLU A 169 -23.38 0.04 7.30
N GLY A 170 -24.58 0.42 6.83
CA GLY A 170 -25.60 1.02 7.68
C GLY A 170 -26.32 -0.02 8.54
N GLU A 171 -27.06 0.44 9.56
CA GLU A 171 -27.79 -0.42 10.49
C GLU A 171 -28.87 -1.28 9.80
N THR A 172 -29.54 -0.71 8.79
CA THR A 172 -30.69 -1.33 8.10
C THR A 172 -30.43 -1.66 6.63
N LEU A 173 -29.30 -1.21 6.09
CA LEU A 173 -29.08 -1.06 4.66
C LEU A 173 -27.59 -1.16 4.32
N ARG A 174 -27.27 -1.95 3.30
CA ARG A 174 -25.94 -2.04 2.70
C ARG A 174 -25.97 -1.46 1.29
N ILE A 175 -25.08 -0.52 1.03
CA ILE A 175 -24.93 0.10 -0.29
C ILE A 175 -23.51 -0.17 -0.77
N LEU A 176 -23.37 -0.67 -2.00
CA LEU A 176 -22.10 -0.70 -2.71
C LEU A 176 -21.93 0.63 -3.45
N VAL A 177 -20.72 1.16 -3.40
CA VAL A 177 -20.29 2.34 -4.14
C VAL A 177 -19.19 1.87 -5.09
N ASP A 178 -19.29 2.28 -6.35
CA ASP A 178 -18.28 2.04 -7.38
C ASP A 178 -17.44 3.30 -7.62
N PRO A 179 -16.25 3.42 -7.01
CA PRO A 179 -15.40 4.60 -7.17
C PRO A 179 -14.84 4.75 -8.59
N PHE A 180 -14.78 3.67 -9.37
CA PHE A 180 -14.30 3.75 -10.75
C PHE A 180 -15.36 4.36 -11.68
N GLU A 181 -16.63 4.08 -11.41
CA GLU A 181 -17.81 4.61 -12.10
C GLU A 181 -18.34 5.89 -11.45
N GLY A 182 -17.45 6.74 -10.91
CA GLY A 182 -17.81 8.05 -10.36
C GLY A 182 -18.58 8.02 -9.04
N GLY A 183 -18.43 6.94 -8.27
CA GLY A 183 -19.13 6.74 -7.00
C GLY A 183 -20.58 6.28 -7.19
N ARG A 184 -20.90 5.62 -8.31
CA ARG A 184 -22.23 5.07 -8.58
C ARG A 184 -22.65 4.13 -7.46
N ALA A 185 -23.81 4.39 -6.86
CA ALA A 185 -24.42 3.53 -5.86
C ALA A 185 -25.05 2.31 -6.52
N LEU A 186 -24.92 1.17 -5.86
CA LEU A 186 -25.42 -0.15 -6.27
C LEU A 186 -25.95 -0.88 -5.05
N PHE A 187 -27.04 -1.62 -5.22
CA PHE A 187 -27.48 -2.62 -4.27
C PHE A 187 -26.73 -3.94 -4.50
N GLU A 188 -26.66 -4.79 -3.47
CA GLU A 188 -25.92 -6.05 -3.53
C GLU A 188 -26.51 -7.04 -4.58
N ASP A 189 -27.81 -6.96 -4.87
CA ASP A 189 -28.50 -7.74 -5.90
C ASP A 189 -28.14 -7.31 -7.34
N GLU A 190 -27.67 -6.08 -7.53
CA GLU A 190 -27.13 -5.60 -8.82
C GLU A 190 -25.71 -6.14 -9.12
N SER A 191 -25.10 -6.89 -8.19
CA SER A 191 -23.75 -7.43 -8.37
C SER A 191 -23.62 -8.41 -9.55
N GLN A 192 -24.68 -9.13 -9.90
CA GLN A 192 -24.67 -10.02 -11.08
C GLN A 192 -24.51 -9.23 -12.38
N GLU A 193 -25.18 -8.08 -12.52
CA GLU A 193 -25.04 -7.24 -13.71
C GLU A 193 -23.62 -6.70 -13.87
N LEU A 194 -22.95 -6.40 -12.75
CA LEU A 194 -21.55 -6.00 -12.77
C LEU A 194 -20.64 -7.15 -13.25
N LEU A 195 -20.86 -8.38 -12.79
CA LEU A 195 -20.13 -9.56 -13.28
C LEU A 195 -20.39 -9.82 -14.77
N ASP A 196 -21.64 -9.63 -15.22
CA ASP A 196 -22.01 -9.82 -16.61
C ASP A 196 -21.27 -8.83 -17.52
N ARG A 197 -21.10 -7.57 -17.09
CA ARG A 197 -20.30 -6.58 -17.81
C ARG A 197 -18.81 -6.93 -17.85
N ILE A 198 -18.25 -7.51 -16.78
CA ILE A 198 -16.81 -7.79 -16.67
C ILE A 198 -16.43 -9.11 -17.36
N TYR A 199 -17.24 -10.15 -17.20
CA TYR A 199 -16.94 -11.53 -17.60
C TYR A 199 -17.93 -12.09 -18.64
N GLY A 200 -18.84 -11.29 -19.18
CA GLY A 200 -19.78 -11.76 -20.21
C GLY A 200 -20.71 -12.89 -19.74
N GLY A 201 -21.08 -12.92 -18.45
CA GLY A 201 -21.97 -13.92 -17.86
C GLY A 201 -21.33 -15.26 -17.51
N MET A 202 -20.00 -15.40 -17.66
CA MET A 202 -19.27 -16.63 -17.31
C MET A 202 -19.13 -16.85 -15.80
N VAL A 203 -19.35 -15.82 -14.99
CA VAL A 203 -19.21 -15.86 -13.52
C VAL A 203 -20.56 -15.53 -12.87
N ARG A 204 -21.01 -16.41 -11.98
CA ARG A 204 -22.22 -16.20 -11.17
C ARG A 204 -21.87 -15.52 -9.86
N ALA A 205 -22.71 -14.57 -9.44
CA ALA A 205 -22.59 -13.89 -8.17
C ALA A 205 -22.61 -14.88 -7.02
N GLN A 206 -21.66 -14.70 -6.10
CA GLN A 206 -21.54 -15.51 -4.88
C GLN A 206 -21.47 -14.56 -3.70
N PRO A 207 -22.11 -14.87 -2.56
CA PRO A 207 -22.02 -14.05 -1.36
C PRO A 207 -20.57 -13.80 -0.90
N ALA A 208 -19.66 -14.74 -1.20
CA ALA A 208 -18.24 -14.60 -0.92
C ALA A 208 -17.58 -13.39 -1.63
N PHE A 209 -18.08 -12.96 -2.79
CA PHE A 209 -17.55 -11.81 -3.54
C PHE A 209 -17.87 -10.47 -2.90
N LEU A 210 -18.82 -10.44 -1.97
CA LEU A 210 -19.25 -9.23 -1.25
C LEU A 210 -18.74 -9.21 0.20
N ARG A 211 -17.80 -10.09 0.54
CA ARG A 211 -17.17 -10.08 1.87
C ARG A 211 -16.27 -8.85 2.03
N PRO A 212 -16.28 -8.18 3.19
CA PRO A 212 -15.28 -7.18 3.53
C PRO A 212 -13.89 -7.73 3.33
N SER A 213 -13.03 -6.92 2.73
CA SER A 213 -11.61 -7.19 2.57
C SER A 213 -10.85 -6.62 3.76
N SER A 214 -9.93 -7.42 4.31
CA SER A 214 -8.99 -6.93 5.31
C SER A 214 -8.06 -5.86 4.71
N ARG A 215 -7.44 -5.02 5.53
CA ARG A 215 -6.45 -4.04 5.05
C ARG A 215 -5.26 -4.73 4.40
N ARG A 216 -4.85 -5.89 4.93
CA ARG A 216 -3.87 -6.76 4.27
C ARG A 216 -4.32 -7.21 2.88
N ASP A 217 -5.56 -7.67 2.73
CA ASP A 217 -6.07 -8.09 1.41
C ASP A 217 -6.08 -6.94 0.40
N ILE A 218 -6.42 -5.72 0.84
CA ILE A 218 -6.39 -4.51 0.00
C ILE A 218 -4.95 -4.20 -0.44
N LEU A 219 -3.98 -4.26 0.48
CA LEU A 219 -2.56 -4.05 0.18
C LEU A 219 -1.99 -5.14 -0.73
N VAL A 220 -2.34 -6.40 -0.52
CA VAL A 220 -1.94 -7.51 -1.40
C VAL A 220 -2.51 -7.32 -2.80
N ARG A 221 -3.78 -6.88 -2.92
CA ARG A 221 -4.39 -6.55 -4.21
C ARG A 221 -3.66 -5.40 -4.90
N LEU A 222 -3.26 -4.37 -4.15
CA LEU A 222 -2.47 -3.23 -4.66
C LEU A 222 -1.14 -3.70 -5.26
N LEU A 223 -0.42 -4.52 -4.50
CA LEU A 223 0.86 -5.09 -4.91
C LEU A 223 0.73 -6.07 -6.08
N THR A 224 -0.35 -6.85 -6.12
CA THR A 224 -0.67 -7.76 -7.22
C THR A 224 -0.93 -6.98 -8.52
N ASN A 225 -1.64 -5.85 -8.45
CA ASN A 225 -1.87 -4.99 -9.61
C ASN A 225 -0.54 -4.43 -10.15
N LEU A 226 0.34 -3.94 -9.28
CA LEU A 226 1.68 -3.48 -9.67
C LEU A 226 2.51 -4.61 -10.28
N LYS A 227 2.54 -5.79 -9.64
CA LYS A 227 3.21 -6.99 -10.14
C LYS A 227 2.73 -7.32 -11.56
N SER A 228 1.42 -7.36 -11.80
CA SER A 228 0.87 -7.65 -13.13
C SER A 228 1.27 -6.60 -14.17
N VAL A 229 1.21 -5.31 -13.83
CA VAL A 229 1.63 -4.22 -14.74
C VAL A 229 3.10 -4.36 -15.11
N TYR A 230 3.99 -4.58 -14.15
CA TYR A 230 5.42 -4.70 -14.41
C TYR A 230 5.81 -6.00 -15.13
N LEU A 231 5.15 -7.12 -14.82
CA LEU A 231 5.34 -8.36 -15.57
C LEU A 231 4.95 -8.19 -17.05
N ASN A 232 3.83 -7.51 -17.33
CA ASN A 232 3.40 -7.22 -18.69
C ASN A 232 4.39 -6.29 -19.43
N ALA A 233 4.96 -5.32 -18.71
CA ALA A 233 6.02 -4.43 -19.23
C ALA A 233 7.41 -5.10 -19.29
N ARG A 234 7.55 -6.35 -18.83
CA ARG A 234 8.83 -7.08 -18.66
C ARG A 234 9.83 -6.38 -17.75
N ASP A 235 9.36 -5.52 -16.86
CA ASP A 235 10.17 -4.90 -15.81
C ASP A 235 10.28 -5.86 -14.62
N HIS A 236 11.29 -6.73 -14.66
CA HIS A 236 11.47 -7.78 -13.66
C HIS A 236 11.93 -7.25 -12.30
N GLU A 237 12.63 -6.11 -12.27
CA GLU A 237 13.07 -5.48 -11.01
C GLU A 237 11.89 -4.96 -10.20
N ARG A 238 11.00 -4.19 -10.84
CA ARG A 238 9.82 -3.67 -10.16
C ARG A 238 8.79 -4.74 -9.84
N ALA A 239 8.65 -5.75 -10.71
CA ALA A 239 7.84 -6.92 -10.41
C ALA A 239 8.37 -7.68 -9.18
N LEU A 240 9.68 -7.86 -9.07
CA LEU A 240 10.31 -8.49 -7.91
C LEU A 240 10.05 -7.66 -6.64
N ALA A 241 10.19 -6.34 -6.71
CA ALA A 241 9.91 -5.46 -5.58
C ALA A 241 8.45 -5.59 -5.07
N ALA A 242 7.49 -5.73 -5.99
CA ALA A 242 6.09 -5.99 -5.64
C ALA A 242 5.90 -7.34 -4.94
N VAL A 243 6.47 -8.42 -5.49
CA VAL A 243 6.41 -9.77 -4.90
C VAL A 243 7.01 -9.80 -3.49
N GLU A 244 8.18 -9.17 -3.31
CA GLU A 244 8.84 -9.13 -2.01
C GLU A 244 8.03 -8.37 -0.96
N ARG A 245 7.28 -7.33 -1.35
CA ARG A 245 6.33 -6.66 -0.45
C ARG A 245 5.09 -7.51 -0.15
N ILE A 246 4.62 -8.34 -1.10
CA ILE A 246 3.54 -9.30 -0.80
C ILE A 246 4.04 -10.31 0.24
N LEU A 247 5.27 -10.78 0.12
CA LEU A 247 5.90 -11.69 1.07
C LEU A 247 6.17 -11.07 2.45
N VAL A 248 6.21 -9.74 2.57
CA VAL A 248 6.20 -9.08 3.88
C VAL A 248 4.85 -9.28 4.59
N ILE A 249 3.73 -9.26 3.84
CA ILE A 249 2.38 -9.47 4.39
C ILE A 249 2.10 -10.96 4.59
N HIS A 250 2.48 -11.80 3.62
CA HIS A 250 2.27 -13.25 3.63
C HIS A 250 3.57 -14.00 3.37
N PRO A 251 4.41 -14.19 4.40
CA PRO A 251 5.76 -14.77 4.26
C PRO A 251 5.79 -16.19 3.70
N THR A 252 4.70 -16.94 3.83
CA THR A 252 4.60 -18.35 3.43
C THR A 252 3.70 -18.57 2.22
N ALA A 253 3.48 -17.54 1.39
CA ALA A 253 2.64 -17.66 0.19
C ALA A 253 3.40 -18.39 -0.94
N PRO A 254 3.09 -19.65 -1.26
CA PRO A 254 3.90 -20.48 -2.16
C PRO A 254 3.99 -19.92 -3.58
N THR A 255 2.87 -19.39 -4.10
CA THR A 255 2.82 -18.73 -5.41
C THR A 255 3.78 -17.55 -5.51
N GLU A 256 3.89 -16.76 -4.44
CA GLU A 256 4.76 -15.57 -4.41
C GLU A 256 6.23 -15.97 -4.22
N ILE A 257 6.51 -17.03 -3.46
CA ILE A 257 7.88 -17.59 -3.34
C ILE A 257 8.36 -18.12 -4.70
N ARG A 258 7.51 -18.87 -5.42
CA ARG A 258 7.78 -19.32 -6.80
C ARG A 258 8.05 -18.14 -7.74
N ASP A 259 7.21 -17.11 -7.68
CA ASP A 259 7.34 -15.94 -8.56
C ASP A 259 8.60 -15.14 -8.23
N ARG A 260 8.95 -15.01 -6.95
CA ARG A 260 10.22 -14.43 -6.51
C ARG A 260 11.41 -15.18 -7.08
N GLY A 261 11.43 -16.51 -6.96
CA GLY A 261 12.48 -17.36 -7.53
C GLY A 261 12.61 -17.22 -9.04
N THR A 262 11.48 -17.21 -9.75
CA THR A 262 11.45 -17.03 -11.21
C THR A 262 11.98 -15.65 -11.64
N LEU A 263 11.62 -14.59 -10.91
CA LEU A 263 12.10 -13.23 -11.18
C LEU A 263 13.58 -13.06 -10.86
N LEU A 264 14.05 -13.62 -9.74
CA LEU A 264 15.47 -13.65 -9.37
C LEU A 264 16.30 -14.36 -10.44
N ALA A 265 15.82 -15.49 -10.97
CA ALA A 265 16.49 -16.20 -12.07
C ALA A 265 16.65 -15.32 -13.31
N ARG A 266 15.58 -14.61 -13.71
CA ARG A 266 15.61 -13.68 -14.85
C ARG A 266 16.54 -12.49 -14.66
N LEU A 267 16.76 -12.08 -13.41
CA LEU A 267 17.69 -11.02 -13.02
C LEU A 267 19.12 -11.54 -12.80
N GLY A 268 19.41 -12.82 -13.09
CA GLY A 268 20.74 -13.42 -12.93
C GLY A 268 21.13 -13.70 -11.48
N ARG A 269 20.21 -13.55 -10.50
CA ARG A 269 20.44 -13.85 -9.09
C ARG A 269 20.24 -15.35 -8.82
N VAL A 270 21.07 -16.16 -9.48
CA VAL A 270 20.89 -17.62 -9.62
C VAL A 270 20.79 -18.33 -8.27
N ARG A 271 21.71 -18.07 -7.35
CA ARG A 271 21.72 -18.73 -6.03
C ARG A 271 20.43 -18.46 -5.26
N GLU A 272 20.03 -17.20 -5.17
CA GLU A 272 18.80 -16.82 -4.48
C GLU A 272 17.56 -17.38 -5.18
N ALA A 273 17.58 -17.47 -6.51
CA ALA A 273 16.52 -18.09 -7.27
C ALA A 273 16.35 -19.57 -6.91
N LEU A 274 17.46 -20.33 -6.89
CA LEU A 274 17.47 -21.74 -6.51
C LEU A 274 16.88 -21.94 -5.10
N ASP A 275 17.32 -21.15 -4.11
CA ASP A 275 16.81 -21.23 -2.75
C ASP A 275 15.27 -21.10 -2.68
N GLN A 276 14.69 -20.18 -3.46
CA GLN A 276 13.23 -20.00 -3.50
C GLN A 276 12.50 -21.12 -4.27
N LEU A 277 13.04 -21.54 -5.42
CA LEU A 277 12.38 -22.51 -6.29
C LEU A 277 12.44 -23.93 -5.72
N GLU A 278 13.54 -24.30 -5.06
CA GLU A 278 13.67 -25.59 -4.36
C GLU A 278 12.70 -25.65 -3.19
N TRP A 279 12.62 -24.59 -2.37
CA TRP A 279 11.62 -24.50 -1.30
C TRP A 279 10.19 -24.68 -1.84
N TYR A 280 9.85 -24.06 -2.97
CA TYR A 280 8.52 -24.19 -3.57
C TYR A 280 8.23 -25.62 -4.01
N LEU A 281 9.20 -26.31 -4.60
CA LEU A 281 9.06 -27.70 -5.03
C LEU A 281 8.94 -28.67 -3.85
N ASP A 282 9.61 -28.39 -2.73
CA ASP A 282 9.46 -29.16 -1.49
C ASP A 282 8.08 -28.96 -0.87
N TYR A 283 7.55 -27.73 -0.90
CA TYR A 283 6.24 -27.40 -0.36
C TYR A 283 5.08 -27.93 -1.22
N ALA A 284 5.19 -27.82 -2.55
CA ALA A 284 4.14 -28.18 -3.51
C ALA A 284 4.66 -29.05 -4.68
N PRO A 285 5.12 -30.29 -4.40
CA PRO A 285 5.78 -31.15 -5.40
C PRO A 285 4.86 -31.58 -6.57
N GLU A 286 3.56 -31.59 -6.33
CA GLU A 286 2.49 -31.98 -7.26
C GLU A 286 1.74 -30.79 -7.87
N ALA A 287 2.24 -29.55 -7.68
CA ALA A 287 1.65 -28.40 -8.34
C ALA A 287 1.70 -28.56 -9.87
N GLY A 288 0.67 -28.08 -10.58
CA GLY A 288 0.58 -28.25 -12.04
C GLY A 288 1.74 -27.61 -12.82
N ASP A 289 2.43 -26.63 -12.24
CA ASP A 289 3.62 -25.99 -12.79
C ASP A 289 4.95 -26.59 -12.27
N ALA A 290 4.92 -27.52 -11.31
CA ALA A 290 6.11 -28.12 -10.73
C ALA A 290 7.07 -28.75 -11.77
N PRO A 291 6.61 -29.44 -12.85
CA PRO A 291 7.52 -29.93 -13.88
C PRO A 291 8.31 -28.81 -14.58
N ARG A 292 7.67 -27.66 -14.84
CA ARG A 292 8.33 -26.49 -15.43
C ARG A 292 9.32 -25.86 -14.45
N ILE A 293 8.98 -25.79 -13.16
CA ILE A 293 9.88 -25.25 -12.14
C ILE A 293 11.09 -26.18 -11.92
N ARG A 294 10.90 -27.51 -11.91
CA ARG A 294 12.01 -28.48 -11.88
C ARG A 294 12.97 -28.30 -13.06
N ALA A 295 12.45 -28.16 -14.28
CA ALA A 295 13.28 -27.91 -15.46
C ALA A 295 14.11 -26.61 -15.33
N LEU A 296 13.51 -25.53 -14.81
CA LEU A 296 14.22 -24.27 -14.55
C LEU A 296 15.33 -24.44 -13.49
N VAL A 297 15.06 -25.18 -12.40
CA VAL A 297 16.08 -25.47 -11.37
C VAL A 297 17.28 -26.23 -11.96
N GLU A 298 17.03 -27.25 -12.79
CA GLU A 298 18.09 -28.02 -13.45
C GLU A 298 18.90 -27.16 -14.44
N GLU A 299 18.23 -26.30 -15.21
CA GLU A 299 18.89 -25.34 -16.10
C GLU A 299 19.81 -24.38 -15.31
N LEU A 300 19.32 -23.81 -14.21
CA LEU A 300 20.07 -22.88 -13.36
C LEU A 300 21.28 -23.55 -12.70
N LYS A 301 21.15 -24.81 -12.26
CA LYS A 301 22.25 -25.61 -11.72
C LYS A 301 23.30 -25.91 -12.79
N GLY A 302 22.87 -26.29 -13.99
CA GLY A 302 23.75 -26.57 -15.12
C GLY A 302 24.53 -25.34 -15.61
N ALA A 303 23.91 -24.15 -15.60
CA ALA A 303 24.55 -22.89 -15.99
C ALA A 303 25.55 -22.35 -14.95
N GLY A 304 25.43 -22.76 -13.68
CA GLY A 304 26.27 -22.36 -12.56
C GLY A 304 27.48 -23.26 -12.27
N GLY A 305 27.65 -24.37 -13.00
CA GLY A 305 28.82 -25.25 -12.88
C GLY A 305 30.12 -24.55 -13.33
N PRO A 306 31.29 -24.86 -12.75
CA PRO A 306 32.55 -24.29 -13.21
C PRO A 306 32.73 -24.63 -14.69
N ARG A 307 32.88 -23.60 -15.53
CA ARG A 307 33.34 -23.77 -16.91
C ARG A 307 34.75 -24.33 -16.82
N GLY A 308 34.88 -25.64 -16.99
CA GLY A 308 36.17 -26.33 -17.02
C GLY A 308 37.05 -25.69 -18.10
N THR A 309 38.18 -25.15 -17.66
CA THR A 309 39.37 -24.91 -18.49
C THR A 309 40.02 -26.22 -18.86
#